data_AF-A0A6N4QK69-F1
#
_entry.id   AF-A0A6N4QK69-F1
#
_cell.length_a   1.000
_cell.length_b   1.000
_cell.length_c   1.000
_cell.angle_alpha   90.00
_cell.angle_beta   90.00
_cell.angle_gamma   90.00
#
_symmetry.space_group_name_H-M   'P 1'
#
loop_
_entity.id
_entity.type
_entity.pdbx_description
1 polymer ?
#
loop_
_entity_poly.entity_id
_entity_poly.type
_entity_poly.pdbx_seq_one_letter_code
_entity_poly.pdbx_strand_id
1 'polypeptide(L)'
;MNQKLNFLILLTLISLTSIGCPGGGGGGGGAAFALLGMGGGGGDVPAPKLEIVYNGVSRESGATLDLGSEPINTAAGKTGTVTIKNSGTASISLPGSPNIVVLSGTDAAQFSITQPSKSTLEAGASVTFTLNFKPTTTGVKTATIKIQSSDAAVGSFQMNLTGTAGPAAPRLAVSVGATDISSNGSYGLGSVEVDSSGSAVTFTVSNTGSATATLDSPAVTSSDSQFVLNLAGFPATIAANASATFTIQFSPSSTGSKTSNIAVAYDGASAFLFTATGTGTPKPVPTISISHNSSSFTSGGSIPTFGVVWPTLTSSTKTVTISNTGTATMTGITLSKPSGHTGDFTISAFSAGATLAAGASGTFTIQFAPSATGARAAVVRVATTNGNNGAASSADLNVSGTGKTGADVLVSWTATNEKTANDTDGGYKVCYSQTSGFTAVHNGTSVICADVPNAGGTTPNSKVISVPNFGNWYFKVYSYGKYNTTGGTPSAQTSAVNVPST
;
A
#
# COMPACT_ATOMS: atom_id res chain seq x y z
N MET A 1 -14.40 2.02 23.61
CA MET A 1 -14.21 3.35 24.22
C MET A 1 -14.22 4.37 23.08
N ASN A 2 -15.40 4.80 22.64
CA ASN A 2 -15.59 5.74 21.53
C ASN A 2 -16.56 6.82 22.02
N GLN A 3 -16.10 8.04 22.24
CA GLN A 3 -16.96 9.20 22.47
C GLN A 3 -16.88 10.12 21.26
N LYS A 4 -18.05 10.35 20.63
CA LYS A 4 -18.26 11.38 19.61
C LYS A 4 -18.57 12.70 20.33
N LEU A 5 -17.81 13.74 20.01
CA LEU A 5 -18.02 15.10 20.50
C LEU A 5 -18.86 15.87 19.46
N ASN A 6 -20.10 16.20 19.81
CA ASN A 6 -20.98 17.08 19.02
C ASN A 6 -20.75 18.53 19.46
N PHE A 7 -20.42 19.41 18.50
CA PHE A 7 -20.38 20.86 18.72
C PHE A 7 -21.70 21.48 18.25
N LEU A 8 -22.42 22.11 19.17
CA LEU A 8 -23.69 22.81 18.94
C LEU A 8 -23.39 24.31 18.79
N ILE A 9 -23.65 24.91 17.63
CA ILE A 9 -23.54 26.35 17.40
C ILE A 9 -24.93 26.97 17.56
N LEU A 10 -25.05 27.87 18.53
CA LEU A 10 -26.24 28.64 18.88
C LEU A 10 -26.28 29.91 18.02
N LEU A 11 -27.30 30.05 17.17
CA LEU A 11 -27.52 31.24 16.34
C LEU A 11 -28.51 32.18 17.06
N THR A 12 -28.02 33.28 17.62
CA THR A 12 -28.84 34.33 18.23
C THR A 12 -29.30 35.32 17.15
N LEU A 13 -30.61 35.38 16.89
CA LEU A 13 -31.22 36.46 16.10
C LEU A 13 -31.31 37.72 16.96
N ILE A 14 -30.68 38.81 16.51
CA ILE A 14 -30.88 40.15 17.04
C ILE A 14 -31.84 40.89 16.09
N SER A 15 -33.02 41.22 16.61
CA SER A 15 -34.01 42.10 16.01
C SER A 15 -33.58 43.57 16.17
N LEU A 16 -33.36 44.28 15.06
CA LEU A 16 -33.22 45.74 15.08
C LEU A 16 -34.59 46.41 15.04
N THR A 17 -34.87 47.12 16.12
CA THR A 17 -36.02 48.00 16.32
C THR A 17 -35.87 49.29 15.52
N SER A 18 -37.01 49.77 15.02
CA SER A 18 -37.24 51.06 14.40
C SER A 18 -36.89 52.22 15.34
N ILE A 19 -35.99 53.10 14.90
CA ILE A 19 -35.83 54.45 15.46
C ILE A 19 -36.75 55.39 14.69
N GLY A 20 -37.77 55.91 15.38
CA GLY A 20 -38.52 57.08 14.95
C GLY A 20 -38.11 58.30 15.77
N CYS A 21 -37.96 59.45 15.10
CA CYS A 21 -38.10 60.79 15.67
C CYS A 21 -38.38 61.77 14.50
N PRO A 22 -39.03 62.93 14.74
CA PRO A 22 -40.19 63.36 13.97
C PRO A 22 -40.00 64.68 13.22
N GLY A 23 -40.92 64.91 12.27
CA GLY A 23 -41.60 66.19 12.00
C GLY A 23 -40.79 67.47 11.79
N GLY A 24 -40.75 67.94 10.55
CA GLY A 24 -40.45 69.34 10.19
C GLY A 24 -40.81 69.59 8.73
N GLY A 25 -41.92 70.28 8.48
CA GLY A 25 -42.48 70.50 7.15
C GLY A 25 -41.98 71.75 6.42
N GLY A 26 -42.37 71.83 5.14
CA GLY A 26 -42.23 72.97 4.21
C GLY A 26 -41.12 72.74 3.17
N GLY A 27 -41.32 72.78 1.85
CA GLY A 27 -42.45 73.13 1.01
C GLY A 27 -41.91 73.51 -0.38
N GLY A 28 -42.55 73.01 -1.45
CA GLY A 28 -42.35 73.41 -2.86
C GLY A 28 -41.25 72.64 -3.59
N GLY A 29 -41.45 72.04 -4.76
CA GLY A 29 -42.55 72.04 -5.73
C GLY A 29 -41.96 71.60 -7.06
N GLY A 30 -42.46 70.50 -7.64
CA GLY A 30 -41.99 69.94 -8.91
C GLY A 30 -42.74 68.66 -9.22
N ALA A 31 -43.89 68.80 -9.87
CA ALA A 31 -44.94 67.81 -10.00
C ALA A 31 -44.51 66.51 -10.70
N ALA A 32 -44.75 65.37 -10.05
CA ALA A 32 -44.93 64.09 -10.72
C ALA A 32 -46.43 63.88 -10.96
N PHE A 33 -46.84 63.99 -12.23
CA PHE A 33 -48.15 63.53 -12.68
C PHE A 33 -48.18 62.00 -12.58
N ALA A 34 -49.00 61.47 -11.68
CA ALA A 34 -49.38 60.08 -11.68
C ALA A 34 -50.35 59.84 -12.85
N LEU A 35 -49.90 59.20 -13.92
CA LEU A 35 -50.77 58.45 -14.82
C LEU A 35 -50.66 56.96 -14.45
N LEU A 36 -51.70 56.46 -13.80
CA LEU A 36 -52.04 55.03 -13.82
C LEU A 36 -52.61 54.74 -15.21
N GLY A 37 -51.79 54.12 -16.06
CA GLY A 37 -52.13 53.65 -17.39
C GLY A 37 -51.58 52.24 -17.60
N MET A 38 -52.45 51.37 -18.07
CA MET A 38 -52.26 49.93 -18.25
C MET A 38 -51.07 49.58 -19.17
N GLY A 39 -50.42 48.45 -18.87
CA GLY A 39 -49.84 47.56 -19.88
C GLY A 39 -48.79 48.16 -20.81
N GLY A 40 -47.56 48.30 -20.32
CA GLY A 40 -46.37 48.40 -21.16
C GLY A 40 -45.31 47.48 -20.60
N GLY A 41 -45.14 46.30 -21.19
CA GLY A 41 -43.90 45.54 -21.03
C GLY A 41 -42.80 46.35 -21.70
N GLY A 42 -42.28 47.37 -21.00
CA GLY A 42 -41.01 47.98 -21.35
C GLY A 42 -39.96 46.91 -21.11
N GLY A 43 -39.71 46.08 -22.12
CA GLY A 43 -38.54 45.21 -22.11
C GLY A 43 -37.34 46.12 -21.89
N ASP A 44 -36.54 45.81 -20.87
CA ASP A 44 -35.27 46.50 -20.62
C ASP A 44 -34.55 46.64 -21.96
N VAL A 45 -34.36 47.89 -22.42
CA VAL A 45 -33.71 48.15 -23.70
C VAL A 45 -32.32 47.52 -23.60
N PRO A 46 -31.97 46.54 -24.47
CA PRO A 46 -30.68 45.90 -24.40
C PRO A 46 -29.56 46.94 -24.44
N ALA A 47 -28.73 46.98 -23.40
CA ALA A 47 -27.71 47.98 -23.23
C ALA A 47 -26.36 47.32 -22.93
N PRO A 48 -25.26 47.76 -23.57
CA PRO A 48 -23.92 47.35 -23.17
C PRO A 48 -23.60 47.92 -21.78
N LYS A 49 -22.77 47.21 -21.00
CA LYS A 49 -22.27 47.70 -19.71
C LYS A 49 -20.82 47.28 -19.51
N LEU A 50 -19.91 48.23 -19.57
CA LEU A 50 -18.48 48.02 -19.37
C LEU A 50 -18.20 47.74 -17.90
N GLU A 51 -17.50 46.65 -17.62
CA GLU A 51 -17.01 46.30 -16.30
C GLU A 51 -15.50 46.00 -16.41
N ILE A 52 -14.68 46.73 -15.64
CA ILE A 52 -13.23 46.50 -15.59
C ILE A 52 -12.88 45.83 -14.27
N VAL A 53 -12.29 44.64 -14.31
CA VAL A 53 -12.00 43.83 -13.13
C VAL A 53 -10.50 43.60 -13.00
N TYR A 54 -9.96 43.82 -11.79
CA TYR A 54 -8.59 43.50 -11.41
C TYR A 54 -8.55 42.86 -10.02
N ASN A 55 -7.87 41.71 -9.88
CA ASN A 55 -7.86 40.89 -8.67
C ASN A 55 -9.27 40.57 -8.12
N GLY A 56 -10.22 40.29 -9.02
CA GLY A 56 -11.60 39.98 -8.67
C GLY A 56 -12.46 41.18 -8.23
N VAL A 57 -11.92 42.40 -8.25
CA VAL A 57 -12.63 43.62 -7.84
C VAL A 57 -12.91 44.50 -9.05
N SER A 58 -14.17 44.92 -9.19
CA SER A 58 -14.59 45.89 -10.20
C SER A 58 -14.06 47.29 -9.90
N ARG A 59 -13.61 47.97 -10.95
CA ARG A 59 -12.95 49.28 -10.89
C ARG A 59 -13.77 50.30 -11.64
N GLU A 60 -14.06 51.40 -10.96
CA GLU A 60 -14.72 52.56 -11.56
C GLU A 60 -13.74 53.40 -12.40
N SER A 61 -14.28 54.19 -13.32
CA SER A 61 -13.47 55.12 -14.11
C SER A 61 -12.84 56.18 -13.19
N GLY A 62 -11.56 56.45 -13.38
CA GLY A 62 -10.73 57.30 -12.52
C GLY A 62 -10.05 56.55 -11.37
N ALA A 63 -10.35 55.26 -11.15
CA ALA A 63 -9.70 54.47 -10.13
C ALA A 63 -8.18 54.36 -10.35
N THR A 64 -7.43 54.24 -9.26
CA THR A 64 -5.99 53.98 -9.28
C THR A 64 -5.74 52.48 -9.09
N LEU A 65 -4.98 51.91 -10.01
CA LEU A 65 -4.43 50.57 -9.94
C LEU A 65 -2.96 50.66 -9.52
N ASP A 66 -2.66 50.14 -8.34
CA ASP A 66 -1.30 49.99 -7.85
C ASP A 66 -0.74 48.61 -8.22
N LEU A 67 0.29 48.60 -9.06
CA LEU A 67 1.05 47.39 -9.39
C LEU A 67 2.07 47.05 -8.29
N GLY A 68 2.22 47.90 -7.27
CA GLY A 68 3.11 47.74 -6.12
C GLY A 68 4.57 48.05 -6.46
N SER A 69 5.49 47.47 -5.68
CA SER A 69 6.92 47.72 -5.85
C SER A 69 7.60 46.73 -6.80
N GLU A 70 8.58 47.22 -7.57
CA GLU A 70 9.46 46.43 -8.42
C GLU A 70 10.87 47.09 -8.50
N PRO A 71 11.98 46.34 -8.42
CA PRO A 71 13.32 46.90 -8.64
C PRO A 71 13.48 47.44 -10.06
N ILE A 72 14.31 48.46 -10.24
CA ILE A 72 14.66 48.93 -11.58
C ILE A 72 15.34 47.84 -12.41
N ASN A 73 15.15 47.85 -13.72
CA ASN A 73 15.86 47.01 -14.70
C ASN A 73 15.68 45.48 -14.52
N THR A 74 14.61 45.02 -13.88
CA THR A 74 14.29 43.59 -13.89
C THR A 74 13.94 43.11 -15.30
N ALA A 75 14.34 41.89 -15.67
CA ALA A 75 14.17 41.41 -17.04
C ALA A 75 12.69 41.25 -17.42
N ALA A 76 11.90 40.62 -16.55
CA ALA A 76 10.48 40.35 -16.78
C ALA A 76 9.57 41.55 -16.37
N GLY A 77 9.97 42.33 -15.36
CA GLY A 77 9.10 43.32 -14.74
C GLY A 77 8.00 42.66 -13.90
N LYS A 78 7.06 43.49 -13.45
CA LYS A 78 5.89 43.06 -12.68
C LYS A 78 4.62 43.17 -13.50
N THR A 79 3.91 42.05 -13.63
CA THR A 79 2.70 41.97 -14.47
C THR A 79 1.41 42.07 -13.66
N GLY A 80 0.38 42.69 -14.23
CA GLY A 80 -0.99 42.69 -13.73
C GLY A 80 -1.97 42.39 -14.86
N THR A 81 -2.86 41.41 -14.67
CA THR A 81 -3.88 41.05 -15.67
C THR A 81 -5.19 41.75 -15.37
N VAL A 82 -5.68 42.53 -16.33
CA VAL A 82 -6.95 43.26 -16.23
C VAL A 82 -7.97 42.61 -17.16
N THR A 83 -9.18 42.42 -16.65
CA THR A 83 -10.31 41.86 -17.41
C THR A 83 -11.25 42.97 -17.82
N ILE A 84 -11.56 43.04 -19.11
CA ILE A 84 -12.65 43.83 -19.67
C ILE A 84 -13.84 42.89 -19.84
N LYS A 85 -14.96 43.19 -19.22
CA LYS A 85 -16.17 42.37 -19.26
C LYS A 85 -17.36 43.21 -19.71
N ASN A 86 -18.20 42.61 -20.53
CA ASN A 86 -19.52 43.15 -20.83
C ASN A 86 -20.54 42.55 -19.86
N SER A 87 -20.93 43.31 -18.83
CA SER A 87 -21.93 42.92 -17.85
C SER A 87 -23.37 43.31 -18.25
N GLY A 88 -23.52 43.86 -19.45
CA GLY A 88 -24.80 44.30 -20.01
C GLY A 88 -25.51 43.20 -20.79
N THR A 89 -26.61 43.58 -21.43
CA THR A 89 -27.49 42.70 -22.21
C THR A 89 -27.37 42.88 -23.72
N ALA A 90 -26.57 43.84 -24.19
CA ALA A 90 -26.22 44.04 -25.60
C ALA A 90 -24.70 44.03 -25.83
N SER A 91 -24.27 43.81 -27.07
CA SER A 91 -22.85 43.83 -27.46
C SER A 91 -22.19 45.19 -27.20
N ILE A 92 -20.98 45.19 -26.67
CA ILE A 92 -20.16 46.39 -26.46
C ILE A 92 -19.02 46.44 -27.50
N SER A 93 -18.84 47.60 -28.12
CA SER A 93 -17.71 47.88 -29.01
C SER A 93 -16.66 48.69 -28.25
N LEU A 94 -15.38 48.33 -28.44
CA LEU A 94 -14.21 48.97 -27.86
C LEU A 94 -13.40 49.61 -29.00
N PRO A 95 -13.83 50.79 -29.51
CA PRO A 95 -13.17 51.42 -30.63
C PRO A 95 -11.76 51.87 -30.24
N GLY A 96 -10.76 51.35 -30.92
CA GLY A 96 -9.36 51.75 -30.73
C GLY A 96 -8.49 51.02 -31.72
N SER A 97 -8.10 51.71 -32.80
CA SER A 97 -7.20 51.17 -33.83
C SER A 97 -5.96 52.06 -33.91
N PRO A 98 -4.74 51.50 -33.87
CA PRO A 98 -4.42 50.08 -33.72
C PRO A 98 -4.51 49.54 -32.28
N ASN A 99 -4.72 50.42 -31.27
CA ASN A 99 -4.69 50.05 -29.85
C ASN A 99 -6.05 50.31 -29.17
N ILE A 100 -6.63 49.28 -28.56
CA ILE A 100 -7.87 49.36 -27.78
C ILE A 100 -7.60 50.02 -26.42
N VAL A 101 -6.49 49.65 -25.78
CA VAL A 101 -6.04 50.22 -24.52
C VAL A 101 -4.89 51.18 -24.81
N VAL A 102 -5.14 52.47 -24.60
CA VAL A 102 -4.16 53.52 -24.86
C VAL A 102 -3.45 53.89 -23.57
N LEU A 103 -2.13 53.73 -23.55
CA LEU A 103 -1.26 54.13 -22.45
C LEU A 103 -0.75 55.56 -22.67
N SER A 104 -0.78 56.38 -21.63
CA SER A 104 -0.34 57.77 -21.63
C SER A 104 0.12 58.21 -20.25
N GLY A 105 0.55 59.46 -20.11
CA GLY A 105 1.01 60.03 -18.83
C GLY A 105 2.53 60.13 -18.72
N THR A 106 2.99 60.75 -17.64
CA THR A 106 4.38 61.15 -17.42
C THR A 106 5.37 59.99 -17.51
N ASP A 107 5.08 58.86 -16.86
CA ASP A 107 5.97 57.70 -16.81
C ASP A 107 5.50 56.54 -17.70
N ALA A 108 4.73 56.82 -18.75
CA ALA A 108 4.16 55.79 -19.63
C ALA A 108 5.21 54.80 -20.17
N ALA A 109 6.44 55.25 -20.45
CA ALA A 109 7.53 54.41 -20.92
C ALA A 109 8.00 53.33 -19.91
N GLN A 110 7.57 53.42 -18.65
CA GLN A 110 7.86 52.43 -17.60
C GLN A 110 6.82 51.31 -17.54
N PHE A 111 5.74 51.43 -18.31
CA PHE A 111 4.67 50.46 -18.41
C PHE A 111 4.55 49.99 -19.86
N SER A 112 4.08 48.75 -20.05
CA SER A 112 3.73 48.22 -21.36
C SER A 112 2.43 47.44 -21.27
N ILE A 113 1.73 47.34 -22.41
CA ILE A 113 0.41 46.71 -22.51
C ILE A 113 0.42 45.68 -23.61
N THR A 114 0.01 44.45 -23.29
CA THR A 114 -0.42 43.48 -24.30
C THR A 114 -1.86 43.79 -24.65
N GLN A 115 -2.15 44.22 -25.89
CA GLN A 115 -3.51 44.60 -26.30
C GLN A 115 -4.49 43.43 -26.19
N PRO A 116 -5.76 43.68 -25.83
CA PRO A 116 -6.79 42.65 -25.81
C PRO A 116 -7.04 42.13 -27.24
N SER A 117 -7.34 40.84 -27.37
CA SER A 117 -7.48 40.17 -28.68
C SER A 117 -8.81 40.44 -29.39
N LYS A 118 -9.74 41.17 -28.76
CA LYS A 118 -11.08 41.45 -29.27
C LYS A 118 -11.46 42.90 -29.03
N SER A 119 -11.99 43.55 -30.07
CA SER A 119 -12.55 44.91 -30.02
C SER A 119 -14.07 44.94 -29.83
N THR A 120 -14.73 43.79 -29.76
CA THR A 120 -16.19 43.69 -29.57
C THR A 120 -16.48 42.50 -28.66
N LEU A 121 -17.35 42.69 -27.67
CA LEU A 121 -17.74 41.67 -26.71
C LEU A 121 -19.26 41.54 -26.67
N GLU A 122 -19.77 40.34 -26.90
CA GLU A 122 -21.19 40.01 -26.69
C GLU A 122 -21.58 40.14 -25.22
N ALA A 123 -22.88 40.15 -24.94
CA ALA A 123 -23.39 40.16 -23.56
C ALA A 123 -22.80 39.00 -22.74
N GLY A 124 -22.27 39.31 -21.55
CA GLY A 124 -21.62 38.34 -20.66
C GLY A 124 -20.19 37.94 -21.05
N ALA A 125 -19.69 38.34 -22.23
CA ALA A 125 -18.35 38.00 -22.67
C ALA A 125 -17.27 38.87 -21.99
N SER A 126 -16.04 38.36 -21.97
CA SER A 126 -14.87 39.07 -21.46
C SER A 126 -13.63 38.87 -22.34
N VAL A 127 -12.69 39.79 -22.22
CA VAL A 127 -11.33 39.72 -22.78
C VAL A 127 -10.35 40.29 -21.77
N THR A 128 -9.10 39.83 -21.79
CA THR A 128 -8.07 40.33 -20.90
C THR A 128 -6.99 41.10 -21.66
N PHE A 129 -6.30 41.96 -20.94
CA PHE A 129 -5.03 42.53 -21.33
C PHE A 129 -4.07 42.46 -20.15
N THR A 130 -2.77 42.53 -20.43
CA THR A 130 -1.74 42.48 -19.38
C THR A 130 -0.99 43.80 -19.34
N LEU A 131 -0.92 44.38 -18.14
CA LEU A 131 -0.03 45.48 -17.79
C LEU A 131 1.31 44.88 -17.36
N ASN A 132 2.41 45.45 -17.83
CA ASN A 132 3.74 45.11 -17.33
C ASN A 132 4.47 46.38 -16.89
N PHE A 133 4.83 46.46 -15.62
CA PHE A 133 5.62 47.53 -15.02
C PHE A 133 7.09 47.12 -15.00
N LYS A 134 7.90 47.79 -15.83
CA LYS A 134 9.34 47.55 -15.97
C LYS A 134 10.09 48.88 -15.81
N PRO A 135 10.25 49.35 -14.57
CA PRO A 135 10.87 50.65 -14.34
C PRO A 135 12.38 50.63 -14.66
N THR A 136 12.88 51.75 -15.16
CA THR A 136 14.31 52.00 -15.44
C THR A 136 14.91 53.06 -14.51
N THR A 137 14.07 53.78 -13.77
CA THR A 137 14.46 54.81 -12.79
C THR A 137 13.71 54.62 -11.49
N THR A 138 14.30 55.00 -10.35
CA THR A 138 13.68 54.84 -9.02
C THR A 138 12.55 55.84 -8.77
N GLY A 139 11.77 55.60 -7.71
CA GLY A 139 10.66 56.45 -7.28
C GLY A 139 9.29 55.97 -7.77
N VAL A 140 8.24 56.68 -7.39
CA VAL A 140 6.87 56.39 -7.83
C VAL A 140 6.74 56.71 -9.32
N LYS A 141 6.17 55.78 -10.09
CA LYS A 141 5.88 55.90 -11.52
C LYS A 141 4.38 55.93 -11.73
N THR A 142 3.93 56.89 -12.53
CA THR A 142 2.52 57.08 -12.82
C THR A 142 2.25 57.11 -14.31
N ALA A 143 1.17 56.45 -14.69
CA ALA A 143 0.66 56.47 -16.05
C ALA A 143 -0.87 56.40 -16.01
N THR A 144 -1.49 56.51 -17.17
CA THR A 144 -2.93 56.42 -17.32
C THR A 144 -3.24 55.53 -18.50
N ILE A 145 -4.18 54.61 -18.32
CA ILE A 145 -4.80 53.87 -19.41
C ILE A 145 -6.16 54.46 -19.74
N LYS A 146 -6.49 54.47 -21.03
CA LYS A 146 -7.79 54.86 -21.56
C LYS A 146 -8.35 53.76 -22.44
N ILE A 147 -9.62 53.46 -22.27
CA ILE A 147 -10.38 52.50 -23.07
C ILE A 147 -11.64 53.21 -23.54
N GLN A 148 -11.79 53.36 -24.86
CA GLN A 148 -13.04 53.88 -25.42
C GLN A 148 -14.06 52.74 -25.54
N SER A 149 -15.33 53.08 -25.39
CA SER A 149 -16.41 52.10 -25.33
C SER A 149 -17.69 52.66 -25.92
N SER A 150 -18.53 51.79 -26.48
CA SER A 150 -19.89 52.13 -26.90
C SER A 150 -20.93 52.09 -25.77
N ASP A 151 -20.51 51.82 -24.52
CA ASP A 151 -21.35 52.00 -23.34
C ASP A 151 -21.65 53.48 -23.12
N ALA A 152 -22.93 53.86 -23.21
CA ALA A 152 -23.36 55.25 -23.06
C ALA A 152 -23.10 55.82 -21.65
N ALA A 153 -23.07 54.98 -20.62
CA ALA A 153 -22.76 55.41 -19.25
C ALA A 153 -21.25 55.63 -19.07
N VAL A 154 -20.41 54.89 -19.82
CA VAL A 154 -18.94 54.94 -19.72
C VAL A 154 -18.33 54.92 -21.13
N GLY A 155 -18.57 55.98 -21.91
CA GLY A 155 -18.05 56.08 -23.28
C GLY A 155 -16.52 56.18 -23.36
N SER A 156 -15.88 56.55 -22.25
CA SER A 156 -14.44 56.60 -22.09
C SER A 156 -14.08 56.21 -20.65
N PHE A 157 -13.56 54.99 -20.49
CA PHE A 157 -13.02 54.53 -19.23
C PHE A 157 -11.55 54.97 -19.08
N GLN A 158 -11.21 55.51 -17.92
CA GLN A 158 -9.85 55.90 -17.57
C GLN A 158 -9.44 55.17 -16.28
N MET A 159 -8.20 54.72 -16.20
CA MET A 159 -7.63 54.19 -14.95
C MET A 159 -6.21 54.72 -14.79
N ASN A 160 -5.92 55.20 -13.59
CA ASN A 160 -4.58 55.64 -13.24
C ASN A 160 -3.76 54.42 -12.83
N LEU A 161 -2.52 54.35 -13.27
CA LEU A 161 -1.56 53.35 -12.88
C LEU A 161 -0.56 53.99 -11.92
N THR A 162 -0.22 53.28 -10.86
CA THR A 162 0.91 53.61 -10.01
C THR A 162 1.75 52.37 -9.75
N GLY A 163 3.05 52.56 -9.58
CA GLY A 163 3.99 51.54 -9.15
C GLY A 163 5.22 52.20 -8.55
N THR A 164 5.86 51.55 -7.58
CA THR A 164 7.04 52.10 -6.92
C THR A 164 8.31 51.39 -7.39
N ALA A 165 9.20 52.14 -8.04
CA ALA A 165 10.49 51.61 -8.48
C ALA A 165 11.53 51.72 -7.37
N GLY A 166 12.00 50.58 -6.89
CA GLY A 166 13.10 50.49 -5.90
C GLY A 166 14.49 50.50 -6.56
N PRO A 167 15.58 50.61 -5.77
CA PRO A 167 16.94 50.41 -6.29
C PRO A 167 17.08 49.00 -6.90
N ALA A 168 18.12 48.81 -7.71
CA ALA A 168 18.44 47.49 -8.25
C ALA A 168 18.63 46.50 -7.09
N ALA A 169 18.00 45.34 -7.19
CA ALA A 169 17.99 44.34 -6.13
C ALA A 169 17.93 42.93 -6.73
N PRO A 170 18.50 41.92 -6.06
CA PRO A 170 18.35 40.54 -6.46
C PRO A 170 16.94 40.03 -6.14
N ARG A 171 16.49 39.06 -6.93
CA ARG A 171 15.24 38.33 -6.71
C ARG A 171 15.48 36.89 -7.11
N LEU A 172 15.55 35.98 -6.13
CA LEU A 172 15.74 34.57 -6.43
C LEU A 172 14.41 33.88 -6.73
N ALA A 173 14.45 32.96 -7.69
CA ALA A 173 13.39 32.00 -8.00
C ALA A 173 13.99 30.61 -8.08
N VAL A 174 13.20 29.58 -7.74
CA VAL A 174 13.66 28.18 -7.73
C VAL A 174 12.75 27.35 -8.62
N SER A 175 13.35 26.45 -9.42
CA SER A 175 12.62 25.53 -10.29
C SER A 175 13.24 24.13 -10.29
N VAL A 176 12.45 23.15 -10.73
CA VAL A 176 12.91 21.80 -11.06
C VAL A 176 12.51 21.49 -12.50
N GLY A 177 13.50 21.31 -13.38
CA GLY A 177 13.25 21.27 -14.82
C GLY A 177 12.59 22.56 -15.31
N ALA A 178 11.43 22.43 -15.97
CA ALA A 178 10.63 23.57 -16.43
C ALA A 178 9.55 24.03 -15.43
N THR A 179 9.50 23.44 -14.22
CA THR A 179 8.46 23.73 -13.23
C THR A 179 8.99 24.67 -12.17
N ASP A 180 8.41 25.87 -12.09
CA ASP A 180 8.72 26.82 -11.03
C ASP A 180 8.11 26.39 -9.70
N ILE A 181 8.88 26.55 -8.63
CA ILE A 181 8.43 26.40 -7.25
C ILE A 181 8.07 27.79 -6.76
N SER A 182 6.84 27.98 -6.27
CA SER A 182 6.45 29.24 -5.65
C SER A 182 7.18 29.44 -4.33
N SER A 183 7.43 30.69 -3.93
CA SER A 183 7.91 30.97 -2.56
C SER A 183 6.90 30.42 -1.54
N ASN A 184 7.40 29.73 -0.52
CA ASN A 184 6.64 28.92 0.45
C ASN A 184 5.80 27.79 -0.17
N GLY A 185 6.08 27.43 -1.42
CA GLY A 185 5.49 26.27 -2.09
C GLY A 185 6.10 24.96 -1.60
N SER A 186 5.76 23.87 -2.30
CA SER A 186 6.30 22.56 -1.98
C SER A 186 6.70 21.77 -3.23
N TYR A 187 7.71 20.93 -3.07
CA TYR A 187 8.14 19.98 -4.09
C TYR A 187 8.27 18.57 -3.49
N GLY A 188 7.70 17.57 -4.17
CA GLY A 188 7.75 16.16 -3.74
C GLY A 188 8.91 15.40 -4.39
N LEU A 189 9.77 14.80 -3.56
CA LEU A 189 10.90 13.95 -3.97
C LEU A 189 10.50 12.48 -4.18
N GLY A 190 9.23 12.14 -3.95
CA GLY A 190 8.69 10.79 -4.15
C GLY A 190 8.83 9.89 -2.92
N SER A 191 8.79 8.59 -3.17
CA SER A 191 8.88 7.55 -2.15
C SER A 191 10.23 6.83 -2.21
N VAL A 192 10.83 6.58 -1.05
CA VAL A 192 12.14 5.91 -0.92
C VAL A 192 12.05 4.89 0.21
N GLU A 193 12.64 3.71 0.01
CA GLU A 193 12.72 2.71 1.06
C GLU A 193 13.51 3.20 2.27
N VAL A 194 13.04 2.84 3.46
CA VAL A 194 13.76 3.15 4.71
C VAL A 194 15.18 2.60 4.68
N ASP A 195 16.11 3.41 5.18
CA ASP A 195 17.56 3.17 5.20
C ASP A 195 18.20 3.05 3.80
N SER A 196 17.54 3.61 2.80
CA SER A 196 18.06 3.78 1.44
C SER A 196 18.10 5.26 1.05
N SER A 197 18.63 5.56 -0.13
CA SER A 197 18.68 6.92 -0.68
C SER A 197 18.04 6.96 -2.06
N GLY A 198 17.11 7.90 -2.27
CA GLY A 198 16.44 8.09 -3.55
C GLY A 198 17.33 8.74 -4.61
N SER A 199 16.76 9.02 -5.78
CA SER A 199 17.43 9.84 -6.79
C SER A 199 17.63 11.27 -6.28
N ALA A 200 18.80 11.85 -6.55
CA ALA A 200 19.03 13.26 -6.31
C ALA A 200 18.23 14.09 -7.33
N VAL A 201 17.44 15.05 -6.84
CA VAL A 201 16.66 15.97 -7.68
C VAL A 201 17.40 17.30 -7.77
N THR A 202 17.61 17.78 -9.00
CA THR A 202 18.30 19.04 -9.26
C THR A 202 17.34 20.23 -9.20
N PHE A 203 17.67 21.18 -8.33
CA PHE A 203 16.98 22.46 -8.19
C PHE A 203 17.83 23.55 -8.84
N THR A 204 17.19 24.38 -9.66
CA THR A 204 17.82 25.53 -10.30
C THR A 204 17.39 26.79 -9.56
N VAL A 205 18.36 27.52 -9.01
CA VAL A 205 18.17 28.85 -8.43
C VAL A 205 18.53 29.87 -9.51
N SER A 206 17.58 30.71 -9.90
CA SER A 206 17.79 31.79 -10.86
C SER A 206 17.64 33.14 -10.18
N ASN A 207 18.48 34.10 -10.56
CA ASN A 207 18.32 35.48 -10.13
C ASN A 207 17.58 36.28 -11.21
N THR A 208 16.28 36.49 -11.00
CA THR A 208 15.41 37.26 -11.89
C THR A 208 15.42 38.75 -11.56
N GLY A 209 16.19 39.16 -10.55
CA GLY A 209 16.41 40.55 -10.18
C GLY A 209 17.41 41.25 -11.10
N SER A 210 17.74 42.48 -10.75
CA SER A 210 18.62 43.35 -11.53
C SER A 210 19.96 43.63 -10.88
N ALA A 211 20.18 43.13 -9.66
CA ALA A 211 21.47 43.15 -8.97
C ALA A 211 21.93 41.72 -8.66
N THR A 212 23.24 41.54 -8.44
CA THR A 212 23.84 40.28 -8.01
C THR A 212 23.33 39.89 -6.62
N ALA A 213 22.93 38.63 -6.44
CA ALA A 213 22.62 38.06 -5.12
C ALA A 213 23.91 37.55 -4.48
N THR A 214 24.20 37.94 -3.24
CA THR A 214 25.29 37.36 -2.43
C THR A 214 24.70 36.30 -1.53
N LEU A 215 25.14 35.05 -1.69
CA LEU A 215 24.59 33.93 -0.94
C LEU A 215 25.21 33.90 0.45
N ASP A 216 24.38 33.61 1.45
CA ASP A 216 24.85 33.47 2.83
C ASP A 216 25.70 32.20 2.98
N SER A 217 26.34 32.03 4.14
CA SER A 217 27.08 30.81 4.47
C SER A 217 26.46 30.16 5.71
N PRO A 218 25.78 29.01 5.59
CA PRO A 218 25.54 28.22 4.37
C PRO A 218 24.52 28.87 3.39
N ALA A 219 24.76 28.69 2.09
CA ALA A 219 23.92 29.28 1.02
C ALA A 219 22.53 28.63 0.94
N VAL A 220 22.47 27.32 1.21
CA VAL A 220 21.23 26.56 1.24
C VAL A 220 21.20 25.73 2.52
N THR A 221 20.07 25.73 3.20
CA THR A 221 19.85 24.93 4.42
C THR A 221 18.65 24.01 4.26
N SER A 222 18.65 22.92 5.02
CA SER A 222 17.55 21.96 5.15
C SER A 222 17.26 21.79 6.64
N SER A 223 15.99 21.83 7.04
CA SER A 223 15.60 21.66 8.44
C SER A 223 15.62 20.19 8.91
N ASP A 224 15.74 19.23 8.00
CA ASP A 224 15.77 17.79 8.28
C ASP A 224 16.94 17.13 7.52
N SER A 225 17.75 16.34 8.25
CA SER A 225 18.92 15.65 7.71
C SER A 225 18.58 14.50 6.77
N GLN A 226 17.33 14.03 6.74
CA GLN A 226 16.83 13.07 5.74
C GLN A 226 16.72 13.69 4.33
N PHE A 227 16.82 15.01 4.21
CA PHE A 227 16.85 15.74 2.93
C PHE A 227 18.27 16.28 2.72
N VAL A 228 19.11 15.44 2.15
CA VAL A 228 20.55 15.66 2.01
C VAL A 228 20.81 16.63 0.87
N LEU A 229 21.46 17.74 1.19
CA LEU A 229 21.87 18.76 0.23
C LEU A 229 23.23 18.41 -0.39
N ASN A 230 23.36 18.53 -1.71
CA ASN A 230 24.65 18.60 -2.39
C ASN A 230 24.83 19.98 -3.00
N LEU A 231 25.76 20.74 -2.42
CA LEU A 231 26.11 22.11 -2.83
C LEU A 231 27.47 22.17 -3.56
N ALA A 232 27.99 21.03 -4.03
CA ALA A 232 29.24 21.01 -4.77
C ALA A 232 29.13 21.90 -6.02
N GLY A 233 29.99 22.92 -6.10
CA GLY A 233 29.99 23.90 -7.18
C GLY A 233 28.88 24.97 -7.10
N PHE A 234 28.10 25.01 -6.01
CA PHE A 234 27.16 26.11 -5.80
C PHE A 234 27.92 27.41 -5.48
N PRO A 235 27.70 28.51 -6.23
CA PRO A 235 28.52 29.71 -6.13
C PRO A 235 28.15 30.57 -4.91
N ALA A 236 29.10 31.39 -4.46
CA ALA A 236 28.86 32.39 -3.42
C ALA A 236 28.04 33.61 -3.90
N THR A 237 27.90 33.80 -5.21
CA THR A 237 27.06 34.85 -5.79
C THR A 237 26.34 34.36 -7.04
N ILE A 238 25.17 34.92 -7.32
CA ILE A 238 24.43 34.69 -8.58
C ILE A 238 24.16 36.06 -9.21
N ALA A 239 24.84 36.36 -10.32
CA ALA A 239 24.65 37.60 -11.06
C ALA A 239 23.20 37.74 -11.58
N ALA A 240 22.77 38.96 -11.89
CA ALA A 240 21.47 39.19 -12.51
C ALA A 240 21.31 38.37 -13.79
N ASN A 241 20.18 37.69 -13.94
CA ASN A 241 19.86 36.75 -15.04
C ASN A 241 20.71 35.48 -15.11
N ALA A 242 21.58 35.23 -14.13
CA ALA A 242 22.31 33.98 -14.02
C ALA A 242 21.52 32.96 -13.17
N SER A 243 21.98 31.71 -13.23
CA SER A 243 21.44 30.63 -12.40
C SER A 243 22.56 29.73 -11.87
N ALA A 244 22.23 28.99 -10.82
CA ALA A 244 23.06 27.96 -10.22
C ALA A 244 22.19 26.77 -9.82
N THR A 245 22.79 25.60 -9.68
CA THR A 245 22.04 24.38 -9.34
C THR A 245 22.60 23.70 -8.11
N PHE A 246 21.72 23.17 -7.28
CA PHE A 246 22.06 22.23 -6.21
C PHE A 246 21.16 21.00 -6.32
N THR A 247 21.45 19.93 -5.58
CA THR A 247 20.55 18.78 -5.53
C THR A 247 20.08 18.48 -4.12
N ILE A 248 18.87 17.92 -4.01
CA ILE A 248 18.35 17.34 -2.78
C ILE A 248 18.16 15.83 -3.01
N GLN A 249 18.70 15.02 -2.12
CA GLN A 249 18.46 13.58 -2.07
C GLN A 249 17.67 13.24 -0.81
N PHE A 250 16.59 12.46 -0.95
CA PHE A 250 15.79 12.01 0.18
C PHE A 250 16.27 10.62 0.66
N SER A 251 16.62 10.52 1.94
CA SER A 251 17.16 9.31 2.59
C SER A 251 16.42 9.06 3.92
N PRO A 252 15.22 8.44 3.88
CA PRO A 252 14.40 8.23 5.06
C PRO A 252 14.96 7.13 5.98
N SER A 253 14.84 7.34 7.30
CA SER A 253 15.18 6.35 8.35
C SER A 253 13.96 5.76 9.06
N SER A 254 12.75 6.12 8.61
CA SER A 254 11.49 5.56 9.12
C SER A 254 10.38 5.75 8.09
N THR A 255 9.35 4.90 8.17
CA THR A 255 8.22 4.93 7.25
C THR A 255 7.34 6.17 7.45
N GLY A 256 6.62 6.58 6.40
CA GLY A 256 5.65 7.67 6.43
C GLY A 256 6.17 8.97 5.80
N SER A 257 5.31 9.99 5.77
CA SER A 257 5.62 11.29 5.18
C SER A 257 6.65 12.06 6.01
N LYS A 258 7.63 12.64 5.33
CA LYS A 258 8.67 13.51 5.86
C LYS A 258 8.65 14.85 5.12
N THR A 259 9.05 15.90 5.81
CA THR A 259 9.05 17.27 5.27
C THR A 259 10.28 18.01 5.76
N SER A 260 10.93 18.77 4.87
CA SER A 260 12.00 19.69 5.23
C SER A 260 11.73 21.07 4.66
N ASN A 261 11.95 22.10 5.47
CA ASN A 261 12.01 23.46 5.00
C ASN A 261 13.40 23.72 4.41
N ILE A 262 13.42 24.08 3.13
CA ILE A 262 14.62 24.45 2.40
C ILE A 262 14.66 25.97 2.30
N ALA A 263 15.80 26.55 2.69
CA ALA A 263 16.02 27.99 2.58
C ALA A 263 17.27 28.27 1.75
N VAL A 264 17.12 29.04 0.68
CA VAL A 264 18.22 29.64 -0.07
C VAL A 264 18.38 31.06 0.45
N ALA A 265 19.34 31.28 1.34
CA ALA A 265 19.55 32.54 2.05
C ALA A 265 20.54 33.44 1.30
N TYR A 266 20.22 34.73 1.22
CA TYR A 266 21.02 35.71 0.50
C TYR A 266 20.92 37.11 1.11
N ASP A 267 21.98 37.88 0.90
CA ASP A 267 22.19 39.25 1.36
C ASP A 267 21.91 39.44 2.87
N GLY A 268 22.17 38.41 3.68
CA GLY A 268 22.12 38.42 5.15
C GLY A 268 20.74 38.50 5.80
N ALA A 269 19.68 38.80 5.04
CA ALA A 269 18.33 38.95 5.57
C ALA A 269 17.22 38.38 4.67
N SER A 270 17.53 38.03 3.42
CA SER A 270 16.55 37.52 2.46
C SER A 270 16.67 36.02 2.31
N ALA A 271 15.56 35.35 2.03
CA ALA A 271 15.58 33.93 1.71
C ALA A 271 14.47 33.57 0.74
N PHE A 272 14.78 32.65 -0.18
CA PHE A 272 13.75 31.90 -0.89
C PHE A 272 13.45 30.62 -0.11
N LEU A 273 12.20 30.46 0.32
CA LEU A 273 11.76 29.33 1.15
C LEU A 273 10.86 28.40 0.35
N PHE A 274 11.01 27.09 0.51
CA PHE A 274 10.04 26.09 0.07
C PHE A 274 10.13 24.82 0.91
N THR A 275 9.11 23.96 0.83
CA THR A 275 9.10 22.68 1.56
C THR A 275 9.38 21.53 0.62
N ALA A 276 10.46 20.79 0.86
CA ALA A 276 10.69 19.48 0.24
C ALA A 276 9.90 18.40 1.01
N THR A 277 9.23 17.51 0.29
CA THR A 277 8.47 16.40 0.89
C THR A 277 8.94 15.07 0.33
N GLY A 278 8.83 14.01 1.12
CA GLY A 278 9.20 12.65 0.71
C GLY A 278 8.47 11.62 1.58
N THR A 279 8.32 10.39 1.09
CA THR A 279 7.67 9.31 1.85
C THR A 279 8.62 8.14 2.05
N GLY A 280 8.89 7.77 3.30
CA GLY A 280 9.60 6.53 3.62
C GLY A 280 8.70 5.32 3.44
N THR A 281 9.10 4.35 2.62
CA THR A 281 8.38 3.07 2.45
C THR A 281 9.06 1.94 3.21
N PRO A 282 8.31 0.94 3.71
CA PRO A 282 8.91 -0.21 4.36
C PRO A 282 9.89 -0.92 3.43
N LYS A 283 11.01 -1.39 3.98
CA LYS A 283 11.94 -2.26 3.25
C LYS A 283 11.22 -3.57 2.89
N PRO A 284 11.27 -4.03 1.62
CA PRO A 284 10.69 -5.31 1.24
C PRO A 284 11.34 -6.47 2.01
N VAL A 285 10.53 -7.36 2.59
CA VAL A 285 11.00 -8.51 3.37
C VAL A 285 10.23 -9.78 2.97
N PRO A 286 10.87 -10.94 2.86
CA PRO A 286 10.16 -12.20 2.65
C PRO A 286 9.48 -12.64 3.95
N THR A 287 8.49 -13.52 3.85
CA THR A 287 7.81 -14.12 5.01
C THR A 287 7.44 -15.54 4.68
N ILE A 288 7.90 -16.50 5.50
CA ILE A 288 7.61 -17.92 5.31
C ILE A 288 6.25 -18.30 5.88
N SER A 289 5.47 -19.00 5.07
CA SER A 289 4.23 -19.67 5.49
C SER A 289 4.29 -21.13 5.05
N ILE A 290 3.86 -22.05 5.92
CA ILE A 290 3.84 -23.48 5.63
C ILE A 290 2.43 -24.01 5.78
N SER A 291 1.97 -24.83 4.83
CA SER A 291 0.64 -25.42 4.87
C SER A 291 0.60 -26.86 4.36
N HIS A 292 -0.43 -27.60 4.78
CA HIS A 292 -0.80 -28.93 4.29
C HIS A 292 -2.33 -29.02 4.25
N ASN A 293 -2.91 -29.46 3.12
CA ASN A 293 -4.37 -29.53 2.91
C ASN A 293 -5.10 -28.25 3.35
N SER A 294 -4.60 -27.09 2.90
CA SER A 294 -5.14 -25.75 3.21
C SER A 294 -5.09 -25.33 4.68
N SER A 295 -4.50 -26.14 5.57
CA SER A 295 -4.25 -25.77 6.96
C SER A 295 -2.85 -25.18 7.07
N SER A 296 -2.73 -24.00 7.66
CA SER A 296 -1.43 -23.34 7.91
C SER A 296 -0.83 -23.78 9.24
N PHE A 297 0.50 -23.91 9.29
CA PHE A 297 1.24 -24.33 10.48
C PHE A 297 2.26 -23.26 10.87
N THR A 298 2.30 -22.94 12.16
CA THR A 298 3.40 -22.19 12.76
C THR A 298 4.56 -23.14 13.06
N SER A 299 5.76 -22.58 13.28
CA SER A 299 6.92 -23.38 13.68
C SER A 299 6.62 -24.18 14.96
N GLY A 300 6.92 -25.47 14.95
CA GLY A 300 6.56 -26.43 16.00
C GLY A 300 5.18 -27.07 15.86
N GLY A 301 4.41 -26.70 14.83
CA GLY A 301 3.13 -27.33 14.50
C GLY A 301 3.29 -28.78 13.99
N SER A 302 2.21 -29.56 14.09
CA SER A 302 2.20 -30.96 13.64
C SER A 302 1.24 -31.13 12.46
N ILE A 303 1.71 -31.73 11.36
CA ILE A 303 0.78 -32.19 10.31
C ILE A 303 0.00 -33.43 10.81
N PRO A 304 -1.15 -33.77 10.21
CA PRO A 304 -1.86 -34.99 10.56
C PRO A 304 -0.96 -36.22 10.43
N THR A 305 -1.06 -37.14 11.38
CA THR A 305 -0.27 -38.38 11.41
C THR A 305 -0.35 -39.16 10.08
N PHE A 306 0.71 -39.89 9.77
CA PHE A 306 0.75 -40.88 8.68
C PHE A 306 -0.02 -42.16 9.01
N GLY A 307 -0.59 -42.26 10.21
CA GLY A 307 -1.39 -43.40 10.65
C GLY A 307 -0.51 -44.59 11.03
N VAL A 308 -1.06 -45.79 10.84
CA VAL A 308 -0.41 -47.05 11.18
C VAL A 308 0.08 -47.72 9.90
N VAL A 309 1.38 -48.02 9.83
CA VAL A 309 2.02 -48.64 8.67
C VAL A 309 2.86 -49.82 9.15
N TRP A 310 2.84 -50.95 8.44
CA TRP A 310 3.72 -52.08 8.75
C TRP A 310 5.19 -51.71 8.57
N PRO A 311 6.10 -52.20 9.43
CA PRO A 311 7.53 -52.03 9.19
C PRO A 311 7.92 -52.51 7.78
N THR A 312 8.89 -51.85 7.16
CA THR A 312 9.35 -52.09 5.77
C THR A 312 8.38 -51.72 4.63
N LEU A 313 7.15 -51.33 4.94
CA LEU A 313 6.24 -50.69 3.98
C LEU A 313 6.33 -49.16 4.06
N THR A 314 5.69 -48.49 3.10
CA THR A 314 5.64 -47.02 3.04
C THR A 314 4.20 -46.51 3.04
N SER A 315 3.99 -45.36 3.66
CA SER A 315 2.71 -44.65 3.62
C SER A 315 2.47 -44.00 2.26
N SER A 316 1.26 -43.47 2.05
CA SER A 316 1.07 -42.40 1.06
C SER A 316 1.88 -41.15 1.44
N THR A 317 2.24 -40.35 0.45
CA THR A 317 2.95 -39.09 0.66
C THR A 317 2.00 -38.00 1.15
N LYS A 318 2.47 -37.15 2.07
CA LYS A 318 1.81 -35.88 2.41
C LYS A 318 2.56 -34.73 1.75
N THR A 319 1.86 -33.93 0.97
CA THR A 319 2.42 -32.74 0.31
C THR A 319 2.37 -31.55 1.26
N VAL A 320 3.53 -30.92 1.48
CA VAL A 320 3.67 -29.68 2.25
C VAL A 320 3.97 -28.55 1.29
N THR A 321 3.24 -27.45 1.41
CA THR A 321 3.41 -26.24 0.62
C THR A 321 4.16 -25.21 1.44
N ILE A 322 5.21 -24.64 0.86
CA ILE A 322 5.91 -23.47 1.39
C ILE A 322 5.53 -22.28 0.50
N SER A 323 5.02 -21.22 1.11
CA SER A 323 4.65 -19.98 0.44
C SER A 323 5.45 -18.82 0.98
N ASN A 324 5.83 -17.90 0.09
CA ASN A 324 6.39 -16.61 0.48
C ASN A 324 5.28 -15.57 0.50
N THR A 325 4.76 -15.25 1.68
CA THR A 325 3.69 -14.26 1.88
C THR A 325 4.23 -12.85 2.13
N GLY A 326 5.55 -12.66 2.04
CA GLY A 326 6.20 -11.36 2.16
C GLY A 326 6.24 -10.60 0.83
N THR A 327 6.97 -9.49 0.83
CA THR A 327 7.08 -8.58 -0.32
C THR A 327 8.44 -8.64 -1.04
N ALA A 328 9.39 -9.41 -0.51
CA ALA A 328 10.69 -9.68 -1.17
C ALA A 328 10.89 -11.17 -1.45
N THR A 329 11.85 -11.49 -2.33
CA THR A 329 12.24 -12.87 -2.65
C THR A 329 12.92 -13.55 -1.46
N MET A 330 12.46 -14.76 -1.13
CA MET A 330 13.10 -15.64 -0.17
C MET A 330 14.22 -16.43 -0.83
N THR A 331 15.36 -16.57 -0.15
CA THR A 331 16.56 -17.23 -0.67
C THR A 331 17.13 -18.24 0.32
N GLY A 332 18.00 -19.13 -0.17
CA GLY A 332 18.68 -20.13 0.66
C GLY A 332 17.72 -21.13 1.30
N ILE A 333 16.62 -21.46 0.61
CA ILE A 333 15.62 -22.41 1.12
C ILE A 333 16.24 -23.80 1.17
N THR A 334 16.25 -24.40 2.36
CA THR A 334 16.78 -25.75 2.61
C THR A 334 15.79 -26.57 3.44
N LEU A 335 15.77 -27.88 3.17
CA LEU A 335 14.98 -28.85 3.91
C LEU A 335 15.91 -29.80 4.68
N SER A 336 15.59 -30.07 5.94
CA SER A 336 16.37 -30.99 6.78
C SER A 336 15.49 -31.70 7.80
N LYS A 337 16.04 -32.73 8.47
CA LYS A 337 15.38 -33.47 9.56
C LYS A 337 16.27 -33.43 10.81
N PRO A 338 16.15 -32.39 11.66
CA PRO A 338 17.14 -32.16 12.72
C PRO A 338 17.05 -33.12 13.91
N SER A 339 15.91 -33.78 14.15
CA SER A 339 15.71 -34.60 15.35
C SER A 339 14.63 -35.68 15.21
N GLY A 340 14.66 -36.64 16.15
CA GLY A 340 13.70 -37.75 16.25
C GLY A 340 14.08 -38.95 15.38
N HIS A 341 13.08 -39.72 14.96
CA HIS A 341 13.20 -40.93 14.15
C HIS A 341 13.38 -40.61 12.66
N THR A 342 14.37 -39.79 12.33
CA THR A 342 14.51 -39.19 10.99
C THR A 342 14.70 -40.20 9.87
N GLY A 343 15.22 -41.40 10.17
CA GLY A 343 15.35 -42.52 9.22
C GLY A 343 13.99 -43.08 8.75
N ASP A 344 12.94 -42.94 9.55
CA ASP A 344 11.60 -43.44 9.22
C ASP A 344 10.80 -42.47 8.34
N PHE A 345 11.35 -41.28 8.01
CA PHE A 345 10.69 -40.28 7.19
C PHE A 345 11.57 -39.85 6.03
N THR A 346 11.09 -39.99 4.80
CA THR A 346 11.77 -39.47 3.61
C THR A 346 11.12 -38.16 3.17
N ILE A 347 11.93 -37.23 2.67
CA ILE A 347 11.48 -35.93 2.13
C ILE A 347 11.97 -35.79 0.69
N SER A 348 11.12 -35.28 -0.20
CA SER A 348 11.53 -34.97 -1.58
C SER A 348 12.34 -33.68 -1.63
N ALA A 349 12.98 -33.44 -2.79
CA ALA A 349 13.46 -32.10 -3.11
C ALA A 349 12.31 -31.09 -3.12
N PHE A 350 12.62 -29.84 -2.78
CA PHE A 350 11.68 -28.74 -2.85
C PHE A 350 11.51 -28.27 -4.30
N SER A 351 10.27 -28.19 -4.77
CA SER A 351 9.97 -28.00 -6.20
C SER A 351 10.40 -26.64 -6.76
N ALA A 352 10.51 -25.61 -5.93
CA ALA A 352 10.91 -24.26 -6.36
C ALA A 352 12.43 -23.99 -6.22
N GLY A 353 13.22 -24.98 -5.79
CA GLY A 353 14.66 -24.81 -5.59
C GLY A 353 15.00 -23.90 -4.40
N ALA A 354 16.15 -23.23 -4.43
CA ALA A 354 16.63 -22.46 -3.29
C ALA A 354 16.01 -21.05 -3.14
N THR A 355 15.12 -20.64 -4.05
CA THR A 355 14.56 -19.28 -4.10
C THR A 355 13.06 -19.29 -4.34
N LEU A 356 12.34 -18.37 -3.70
CA LEU A 356 10.90 -18.24 -3.85
C LEU A 356 10.50 -16.76 -3.92
N ALA A 357 10.02 -16.30 -5.08
CA ALA A 357 9.57 -14.92 -5.29
C ALA A 357 8.40 -14.55 -4.35
N ALA A 358 8.19 -13.26 -4.12
CA ALA A 358 7.05 -12.77 -3.33
C ALA A 358 5.72 -13.27 -3.94
N GLY A 359 4.84 -13.81 -3.12
CA GLY A 359 3.55 -14.40 -3.54
C GLY A 359 3.65 -15.79 -4.17
N ALA A 360 4.85 -16.31 -4.46
CA ALA A 360 5.03 -17.64 -5.02
C ALA A 360 4.97 -18.73 -3.95
N SER A 361 4.68 -19.96 -4.40
CA SER A 361 4.70 -21.16 -3.58
C SER A 361 5.44 -22.30 -4.26
N GLY A 362 5.94 -23.22 -3.46
CA GLY A 362 6.50 -24.49 -3.90
C GLY A 362 6.08 -25.61 -2.96
N THR A 363 6.33 -26.85 -3.34
CA THR A 363 5.93 -28.02 -2.56
C THR A 363 7.08 -28.99 -2.38
N PHE A 364 7.03 -29.76 -1.30
CA PHE A 364 7.77 -31.00 -1.14
C PHE A 364 6.86 -32.06 -0.52
N THR A 365 7.21 -33.33 -0.65
CA THR A 365 6.45 -34.43 -0.07
C THR A 365 7.21 -35.08 1.06
N ILE A 366 6.48 -35.58 2.05
CA ILE A 366 6.99 -36.39 3.16
C ILE A 366 6.33 -37.77 3.08
N GLN A 367 7.09 -38.84 3.25
CA GLN A 367 6.60 -40.22 3.31
C GLN A 367 7.12 -40.92 4.57
N PHE A 368 6.27 -41.72 5.20
CA PHE A 368 6.60 -42.48 6.40
C PHE A 368 6.87 -43.95 6.07
N ALA A 369 7.98 -44.48 6.58
CA ALA A 369 8.44 -45.85 6.39
C ALA A 369 9.02 -46.35 7.73
N PRO A 370 8.20 -46.90 8.64
CA PRO A 370 8.69 -47.31 9.95
C PRO A 370 9.72 -48.44 9.84
N SER A 371 10.88 -48.28 10.47
CA SER A 371 11.89 -49.35 10.61
C SER A 371 11.54 -50.35 11.71
N ALA A 372 10.70 -49.98 12.67
CA ALA A 372 10.27 -50.84 13.76
C ALA A 372 8.89 -50.43 14.30
N THR A 373 8.29 -51.32 15.10
CA THR A 373 6.95 -51.16 15.67
C THR A 373 6.89 -50.00 16.69
N GLY A 374 5.70 -49.50 17.00
CA GLY A 374 5.47 -48.43 17.98
C GLY A 374 5.44 -47.01 17.38
N ALA A 375 5.26 -46.01 18.25
CA ALA A 375 5.14 -44.60 17.86
C ALA A 375 6.47 -44.05 17.32
N ARG A 376 6.42 -43.44 16.13
CA ARG A 376 7.57 -42.81 15.47
C ARG A 376 7.24 -41.35 15.20
N ALA A 377 8.18 -40.48 15.53
CA ALA A 377 8.06 -39.04 15.31
C ALA A 377 9.41 -38.43 14.97
N ALA A 378 9.39 -37.40 14.13
CA ALA A 378 10.56 -36.63 13.73
C ALA A 378 10.18 -35.16 13.51
N VAL A 379 11.19 -34.30 13.46
CA VAL A 379 11.04 -32.90 13.05
C VAL A 379 11.55 -32.75 11.62
N VAL A 380 10.78 -32.05 10.78
CA VAL A 380 11.19 -31.58 9.46
C VAL A 380 11.35 -30.06 9.54
N ARG A 381 12.52 -29.55 9.18
CA ARG A 381 12.86 -28.13 9.23
C ARG A 381 12.96 -27.54 7.83
N VAL A 382 12.26 -26.44 7.61
CA VAL A 382 12.46 -25.54 6.49
C VAL A 382 13.30 -24.36 6.99
N ALA A 383 14.46 -24.11 6.39
CA ALA A 383 15.31 -22.97 6.75
C ALA A 383 15.57 -22.07 5.54
N THR A 384 15.77 -20.78 5.79
CA THR A 384 16.06 -19.75 4.78
C THR A 384 17.08 -18.76 5.35
N THR A 385 17.87 -18.15 4.48
CA THR A 385 18.89 -17.17 4.87
C THR A 385 18.34 -15.77 5.10
N ASN A 386 17.09 -15.49 4.72
CA ASN A 386 16.52 -14.14 4.79
C ASN A 386 15.03 -14.06 5.19
N GLY A 387 14.44 -15.16 5.68
CA GLY A 387 12.99 -15.31 5.87
C GLY A 387 12.28 -14.55 7.00
N ASN A 388 12.99 -13.92 7.95
CA ASN A 388 12.38 -13.13 9.03
C ASN A 388 12.87 -11.68 8.96
N ASN A 389 12.10 -10.82 8.29
CA ASN A 389 12.48 -9.42 8.06
C ASN A 389 13.87 -9.26 7.43
N GLY A 390 14.26 -10.19 6.54
CA GLY A 390 15.57 -10.19 5.88
C GLY A 390 16.67 -10.94 6.65
N ALA A 391 16.41 -11.42 7.87
CA ALA A 391 17.35 -12.26 8.63
C ALA A 391 17.09 -13.76 8.41
N ALA A 392 18.11 -14.59 8.66
CA ALA A 392 17.99 -16.04 8.60
C ALA A 392 16.93 -16.55 9.57
N SER A 393 16.13 -17.52 9.13
CA SER A 393 15.04 -18.09 9.93
C SER A 393 14.75 -19.53 9.55
N SER A 394 14.04 -20.23 10.43
CA SER A 394 13.60 -21.61 10.19
C SER A 394 12.21 -21.86 10.79
N ALA A 395 11.47 -22.76 10.15
CA ALA A 395 10.17 -23.24 10.61
C ALA A 395 10.19 -24.77 10.67
N ASP A 396 9.80 -25.30 11.84
CA ASP A 396 9.78 -26.72 12.13
C ASP A 396 8.37 -27.29 12.01
N LEU A 397 8.26 -28.48 11.41
CA LEU A 397 7.05 -29.30 11.40
C LEU A 397 7.31 -30.63 12.07
N ASN A 398 6.45 -30.95 13.02
CA ASN A 398 6.41 -32.26 13.63
C ASN A 398 5.65 -33.23 12.72
N VAL A 399 6.26 -34.38 12.48
CA VAL A 399 5.66 -35.49 11.73
C VAL A 399 5.60 -36.72 12.62
N SER A 400 4.53 -37.50 12.49
CA SER A 400 4.32 -38.69 13.30
C SER A 400 3.62 -39.81 12.55
N GLY A 401 3.87 -41.04 12.97
CA GLY A 401 3.26 -42.28 12.48
C GLY A 401 3.44 -43.40 13.49
N THR A 402 2.88 -44.57 13.24
CA THR A 402 3.03 -45.75 14.11
C THR A 402 3.42 -46.97 13.27
N GLY A 403 4.51 -47.63 13.66
CA GLY A 403 4.87 -48.94 13.13
C GLY A 403 3.93 -50.02 13.70
N LYS A 404 3.26 -50.76 12.83
CA LYS A 404 2.25 -51.76 13.22
C LYS A 404 2.91 -52.98 13.91
N THR A 405 2.39 -53.36 15.08
CA THR A 405 2.92 -54.49 15.89
C THR A 405 2.29 -55.85 15.54
N GLY A 406 1.11 -55.86 14.92
CA GLY A 406 0.38 -57.06 14.56
C GLY A 406 -1.03 -56.76 14.05
N ALA A 407 -1.77 -57.80 13.66
CA ALA A 407 -3.18 -57.72 13.33
C ALA A 407 -3.96 -58.84 13.99
N ASP A 408 -5.10 -58.51 14.60
CA ASP A 408 -5.95 -59.46 15.29
C ASP A 408 -6.88 -60.18 14.31
N VAL A 409 -6.84 -61.51 14.32
CA VAL A 409 -7.70 -62.38 13.54
C VAL A 409 -8.56 -63.19 14.50
N LEU A 410 -9.88 -63.04 14.42
CA LEU A 410 -10.81 -63.91 15.14
C LEU A 410 -10.89 -65.26 14.42
N VAL A 411 -10.41 -66.30 15.08
CA VAL A 411 -10.52 -67.68 14.63
C VAL A 411 -11.69 -68.32 15.38
N SER A 412 -12.69 -68.82 14.66
CA SER A 412 -13.84 -69.52 15.25
C SER A 412 -13.92 -70.95 14.70
N TRP A 413 -14.31 -71.90 15.54
CA TRP A 413 -14.45 -73.32 15.18
C TRP A 413 -15.69 -73.92 15.82
N THR A 414 -16.17 -75.03 15.23
CA THR A 414 -17.22 -75.83 15.85
C THR A 414 -16.61 -76.64 16.99
N ALA A 415 -17.13 -76.48 18.20
CA ALA A 415 -16.72 -77.28 19.35
C ALA A 415 -17.07 -78.76 19.10
N THR A 416 -16.10 -79.65 19.29
CA THR A 416 -16.31 -81.09 19.19
C THR A 416 -16.90 -81.65 20.49
N ASN A 417 -17.82 -82.60 20.40
CA ASN A 417 -18.40 -83.29 21.57
C ASN A 417 -17.45 -84.33 22.22
N GLU A 418 -16.16 -84.29 21.88
CA GLU A 418 -15.17 -85.21 22.46
C GLU A 418 -15.02 -84.97 23.96
N LYS A 419 -15.26 -86.01 24.76
CA LYS A 419 -15.24 -85.95 26.23
C LYS A 419 -13.92 -85.39 26.78
N THR A 420 -12.80 -85.65 26.10
CA THR A 420 -11.44 -85.29 26.54
C THR A 420 -11.06 -83.83 26.31
N ALA A 421 -11.63 -83.15 25.30
CA ALA A 421 -11.44 -81.71 25.06
C ALA A 421 -12.32 -80.85 25.98
N ASN A 422 -13.43 -81.45 26.44
CA ASN A 422 -14.43 -80.83 27.31
C ASN A 422 -14.19 -81.10 28.82
N ASP A 423 -13.11 -81.79 29.16
CA ASP A 423 -12.67 -82.00 30.55
C ASP A 423 -11.89 -80.77 31.09
N THR A 424 -11.71 -80.65 32.41
CA THR A 424 -11.01 -79.52 33.05
C THR A 424 -9.52 -79.44 32.69
N ASP A 425 -8.95 -80.55 32.23
CA ASP A 425 -7.54 -80.66 31.78
C ASP A 425 -7.43 -80.65 30.23
N GLY A 426 -8.53 -80.36 29.52
CA GLY A 426 -8.61 -80.36 28.05
C GLY A 426 -8.70 -78.97 27.43
N GLY A 427 -8.78 -78.91 26.10
CA GLY A 427 -8.99 -77.65 25.39
C GLY A 427 -8.70 -77.74 23.90
N TYR A 428 -8.42 -76.59 23.30
CA TYR A 428 -8.02 -76.48 21.88
C TYR A 428 -6.68 -75.79 21.74
N LYS A 429 -5.93 -76.14 20.70
CA LYS A 429 -4.72 -75.45 20.27
C LYS A 429 -4.96 -74.86 18.89
N VAL A 430 -4.86 -73.55 18.77
CA VAL A 430 -5.00 -72.84 17.48
C VAL A 430 -3.60 -72.62 16.92
N CYS A 431 -3.27 -73.31 15.84
CA CYS A 431 -2.00 -73.15 15.14
C CYS A 431 -2.19 -72.36 13.85
N TYR A 432 -1.20 -71.54 13.49
CA TYR A 432 -1.25 -70.67 12.33
C TYR A 432 0.10 -70.51 11.62
N SER A 433 0.04 -70.31 10.30
CA SER A 433 1.19 -70.15 9.41
C SER A 433 0.82 -69.38 8.14
N GLN A 434 1.79 -68.73 7.49
CA GLN A 434 1.61 -68.20 6.12
C GLN A 434 1.76 -69.28 5.04
N THR A 435 2.18 -70.49 5.41
CA THR A 435 2.31 -71.63 4.49
C THR A 435 1.02 -72.44 4.47
N SER A 436 0.38 -72.57 3.30
CA SER A 436 -0.79 -73.44 3.17
C SER A 436 -0.40 -74.90 3.37
N GLY A 437 -1.26 -75.69 4.03
CA GLY A 437 -1.08 -77.12 4.22
C GLY A 437 -0.17 -77.49 5.39
N PHE A 438 0.27 -76.53 6.21
CA PHE A 438 1.20 -76.75 7.31
C PHE A 438 0.74 -77.86 8.29
N THR A 439 1.68 -78.62 8.84
CA THR A 439 1.43 -79.65 9.87
C THR A 439 1.56 -79.06 11.28
N ALA A 440 0.98 -79.73 12.29
CA ALA A 440 0.91 -79.26 13.68
C ALA A 440 2.28 -79.15 14.41
N VAL A 441 3.40 -79.30 13.69
CA VAL A 441 4.73 -79.26 14.28
C VAL A 441 5.05 -77.81 14.62
N HIS A 442 4.76 -77.43 15.87
CA HIS A 442 5.17 -76.15 16.40
C HIS A 442 6.70 -76.06 16.36
N ASN A 443 7.21 -75.18 15.51
CA ASN A 443 8.65 -74.94 15.34
C ASN A 443 9.06 -73.53 15.78
N GLY A 444 8.14 -72.77 16.38
CA GLY A 444 8.36 -71.42 16.89
C GLY A 444 8.67 -70.34 15.84
N THR A 445 8.82 -70.72 14.57
CA THR A 445 9.33 -69.83 13.50
C THR A 445 8.42 -69.78 12.28
N SER A 446 7.86 -70.91 11.85
CA SER A 446 6.95 -71.00 10.69
C SER A 446 5.53 -71.42 11.05
N VAL A 447 5.37 -72.13 12.17
CA VAL A 447 4.06 -72.55 12.72
C VAL A 447 4.01 -72.17 14.18
N ILE A 448 3.10 -71.25 14.51
CA ILE A 448 2.91 -70.77 15.87
C ILE A 448 1.58 -71.32 16.38
N CYS A 449 1.54 -71.77 17.63
CA CYS A 449 0.35 -72.35 18.23
C CYS A 449 0.03 -71.65 19.53
N ALA A 450 -1.27 -71.46 19.81
CA ALA A 450 -1.76 -70.82 21.01
C ALA A 450 -2.81 -71.70 21.69
N ASP A 451 -2.59 -72.03 22.97
CA ASP A 451 -3.49 -72.88 23.75
C ASP A 451 -4.75 -72.14 24.22
N VAL A 452 -5.86 -72.85 24.20
CA VAL A 452 -7.21 -72.41 24.56
C VAL A 452 -7.77 -73.46 25.53
N PRO A 453 -7.29 -73.46 26.79
CA PRO A 453 -7.73 -74.43 27.78
C PRO A 453 -9.22 -74.26 28.08
N ASN A 454 -9.91 -75.37 28.34
CA ASN A 454 -11.27 -75.35 28.82
C ASN A 454 -11.29 -75.08 30.33
N ALA A 455 -11.63 -73.86 30.73
CA ALA A 455 -11.60 -73.42 32.13
C ALA A 455 -12.79 -73.93 33.00
N GLY A 456 -13.57 -74.90 32.50
CA GLY A 456 -14.80 -75.38 33.15
C GLY A 456 -15.99 -74.47 32.80
N GLY A 457 -16.97 -75.01 32.09
CA GLY A 457 -18.12 -74.25 31.57
C GLY A 457 -18.44 -74.62 30.12
N THR A 458 -18.79 -73.63 29.30
CA THR A 458 -18.99 -73.83 27.85
C THR A 458 -17.65 -74.01 27.15
N THR A 459 -17.54 -75.07 26.36
CA THR A 459 -16.38 -75.36 25.51
C THR A 459 -15.98 -74.16 24.65
N PRO A 460 -14.70 -73.72 24.68
CA PRO A 460 -14.23 -72.62 23.83
C PRO A 460 -14.46 -72.93 22.34
N ASN A 461 -14.99 -71.95 21.61
CA ASN A 461 -15.29 -72.07 20.17
C ASN A 461 -14.66 -70.95 19.33
N SER A 462 -13.87 -70.07 19.96
CA SER A 462 -13.17 -68.99 19.26
C SER A 462 -11.95 -68.50 20.04
N LYS A 463 -11.02 -67.86 19.33
CA LYS A 463 -9.86 -67.16 19.88
C LYS A 463 -9.38 -66.07 18.92
N VAL A 464 -9.06 -64.91 19.48
CA VAL A 464 -8.34 -63.87 18.74
C VAL A 464 -6.84 -64.21 18.71
N ILE A 465 -6.28 -64.24 17.50
CA ILE A 465 -4.85 -64.46 17.25
C ILE A 465 -4.25 -63.19 16.65
N SER A 466 -3.28 -62.59 17.34
CA SER A 466 -2.50 -61.48 16.80
C SER A 466 -1.38 -62.01 15.91
N VAL A 467 -1.50 -61.83 14.60
CA VAL A 467 -0.45 -62.22 13.65
C VAL A 467 0.59 -61.11 13.49
N PRO A 468 1.90 -61.44 13.37
CA PRO A 468 2.98 -60.46 13.45
C PRO A 468 3.24 -59.67 12.16
N ASN A 469 2.66 -60.06 11.02
CA ASN A 469 2.85 -59.39 9.73
C ASN A 469 1.62 -59.55 8.82
N PHE A 470 1.58 -58.76 7.75
CA PHE A 470 0.54 -58.83 6.73
C PHE A 470 0.73 -60.04 5.80
N GLY A 471 -0.31 -60.38 5.04
CA GLY A 471 -0.31 -61.47 4.09
C GLY A 471 -1.39 -62.51 4.38
N ASN A 472 -1.31 -63.63 3.67
CA ASN A 472 -2.27 -64.71 3.81
C ASN A 472 -1.88 -65.61 4.99
N TRP A 473 -2.79 -65.74 5.95
CA TRP A 473 -2.62 -66.59 7.12
C TRP A 473 -3.61 -67.75 7.09
N TYR A 474 -3.12 -68.93 7.42
CA TYR A 474 -3.89 -70.16 7.50
C TYR A 474 -3.94 -70.64 8.94
N PHE A 475 -5.09 -71.16 9.36
CA PHE A 475 -5.33 -71.59 10.73
C PHE A 475 -5.81 -73.05 10.76
N LYS A 476 -5.37 -73.80 11.77
CA LYS A 476 -5.85 -75.14 12.11
C LYS A 476 -6.08 -75.23 13.61
N VAL A 477 -7.17 -75.86 14.01
CA VAL A 477 -7.52 -76.06 15.42
C VAL A 477 -7.39 -77.55 15.76
N TYR A 478 -6.75 -77.84 16.87
CA TYR A 478 -6.52 -79.20 17.38
C TYR A 478 -7.16 -79.32 18.76
N SER A 479 -8.02 -80.31 18.98
CA SER A 479 -8.47 -80.65 20.34
C SER A 479 -7.33 -81.31 21.11
N TYR A 480 -7.23 -81.14 22.43
CA TYR A 480 -6.30 -81.90 23.27
C TYR A 480 -6.94 -82.24 24.62
N GLY A 481 -6.40 -83.24 25.30
CA GLY A 481 -6.86 -83.66 26.62
C GLY A 481 -5.74 -84.29 27.46
N LYS A 482 -6.03 -84.60 28.72
CA LYS A 482 -5.06 -85.11 29.73
C LYS A 482 -4.10 -86.20 29.24
N TYR A 483 -4.57 -87.10 28.38
CA TYR A 483 -3.79 -88.23 27.84
C TYR A 483 -3.40 -88.10 26.37
N ASN A 484 -3.76 -86.99 25.72
CA ASN A 484 -3.36 -86.65 24.35
C ASN A 484 -2.92 -85.19 24.30
N THR A 485 -1.67 -84.95 24.71
CA THR A 485 -1.05 -83.62 24.74
C THR A 485 -0.54 -83.17 23.36
N THR A 486 -0.46 -84.09 22.40
CA THR A 486 0.02 -83.84 21.04
C THR A 486 -1.07 -83.32 20.11
N GLY A 487 -2.35 -83.47 20.50
CA GLY A 487 -3.51 -82.99 19.78
C GLY A 487 -4.24 -84.10 19.00
N GLY A 488 -5.57 -83.99 18.89
CA GLY A 488 -6.42 -84.84 18.07
C GLY A 488 -6.33 -84.52 16.58
N THR A 489 -7.20 -85.14 15.78
CA THR A 489 -7.27 -84.87 14.34
C THR A 489 -7.51 -83.37 14.11
N PRO A 490 -6.70 -82.69 13.28
CA PRO A 490 -6.90 -81.28 12.99
C PRO A 490 -8.26 -80.99 12.39
N SER A 491 -8.80 -79.81 12.68
CA SER A 491 -9.85 -79.22 11.85
C SER A 491 -9.40 -79.13 10.39
N ALA A 492 -10.36 -79.05 9.47
CA ALA A 492 -10.04 -78.55 8.14
C ALA A 492 -9.30 -77.22 8.26
N GLN A 493 -8.27 -77.03 7.44
CA GLN A 493 -7.58 -75.75 7.39
C GLN A 493 -8.58 -74.68 6.94
N THR A 494 -8.55 -73.53 7.58
CA THR A 494 -9.34 -72.39 7.11
C THR A 494 -8.87 -72.00 5.71
N SER A 495 -9.78 -71.41 4.92
CA SER A 495 -9.37 -70.58 3.79
C SER A 495 -8.38 -69.50 4.27
N ALA A 496 -7.53 -69.04 3.36
CA ALA A 496 -6.60 -67.97 3.66
C ALA A 496 -7.34 -66.76 4.23
N VAL A 497 -6.99 -66.35 5.45
CA VAL A 497 -7.39 -65.05 5.98
C VAL A 497 -6.37 -64.04 5.50
N ASN A 498 -6.80 -63.13 4.63
CA ASN A 498 -5.94 -62.07 4.16
C ASN A 498 -5.84 -60.98 5.24
N VAL A 499 -4.64 -60.78 5.76
CA VAL A 499 -4.32 -59.60 6.57
C VAL A 499 -3.77 -58.53 5.63
N PRO A 500 -4.50 -57.42 5.43
CA PRO A 500 -4.10 -56.42 4.46
C PRO A 500 -2.81 -55.72 4.88
N SER A 501 -2.02 -55.37 3.86
CA SER A 501 -0.80 -54.57 3.99
C SER A 501 -1.08 -53.09 4.25
N THR A 502 -2.32 -52.64 4.05
CA THR A 502 -2.78 -51.25 4.22
C THR A 502 -3.98 -51.17 5.14
#